data_AF-K2FNI0-F1
#
_entry.id   AF-K2FNI0-F1
#
_cell.length_a   1.000
_cell.length_b   1.000
_cell.length_c   1.000
_cell.angle_alpha   90.00
_cell.angle_beta   90.00
_cell.angle_gamma   90.00
#
_symmetry.space_group_name_H-M   'P 1'
#
loop_
_entity.id
_entity.type
_entity.pdbx_description
1 polymer ?
#
loop_
_entity_poly.entity_id
_entity_poly.type
_entity_poly.pdbx_seq_one_letter_code
_entity_poly.pdbx_strand_id
1 'polypeptide(L)'
;MNKHILTITISLIIICLLGILGFSYFRATKERGILIDDLDRRARVIAKSLAPASIRLLKNPPPGDEEDIAERIAGQGRTLGILLCDPDGKIIARSIALVDIGNCEEFLERSDDEIHSSLDHVEKIQLGEAGGLTLHILTYPLTDQKQNFLGTLTVVHEASYINERVRSLVTWTTLTFAVLAFFISTMTYLISRRLFEKSVHRLLGWMKLEKDIATPPPTESLLKPVTREVEKLTARLRSARETAREVSQEKQVTNLWTPARLKAHAVTLMGNRKLIVVSNREPYMHVKEHGHVKVMVPASGLVTSLDPVLKATSGLWIAHGAGDADWTVTDSENKVLVPPEAPSYTLKRISLSKEEEEGYYYGFSNEALWPLCHLTHHRPLFEEKDWIIYNEVNRKFAKEIVDECDKEKPFILVQDYHFTLLPKFIKEYRPDAIVGLFWHIPWPNPEAFQVCPWKREILEGML
;
A
#
# COMPACT_ATOMS: atom_id res chain seq x y z
N MET A 1 -5.03 3.48 -6.66
CA MET A 1 -5.69 4.50 -5.81
C MET A 1 -6.24 3.94 -4.50
N ASN A 2 -6.94 2.80 -4.50
CA ASN A 2 -7.43 2.17 -3.25
C ASN A 2 -6.32 1.82 -2.23
N LYS A 3 -5.11 1.47 -2.70
CA LYS A 3 -3.97 1.21 -1.80
C LYS A 3 -3.58 2.44 -0.97
N HIS A 4 -3.45 3.63 -1.57
CA HIS A 4 -3.04 4.84 -0.83
C HIS A 4 -4.09 5.29 0.19
N ILE A 5 -5.38 5.21 -0.14
CA ILE A 5 -6.46 5.54 0.79
C ILE A 5 -6.44 4.56 1.97
N LEU A 6 -6.26 3.27 1.68
CA LEU A 6 -6.16 2.22 2.70
C LEU A 6 -4.95 2.45 3.62
N THR A 7 -3.79 2.80 3.07
CA THR A 7 -2.58 3.09 3.85
C THR A 7 -2.79 4.28 4.78
N ILE A 8 -3.36 5.39 4.29
CA ILE A 8 -3.63 6.58 5.10
C ILE A 8 -4.61 6.27 6.24
N THR A 9 -5.67 5.52 5.96
CA THR A 9 -6.65 5.14 7.00
C THR A 9 -6.03 4.24 8.07
N ILE A 10 -5.16 3.29 7.68
CA ILE A 10 -4.49 2.40 8.63
C ILE A 10 -3.50 3.19 9.49
N SER A 11 -2.70 4.08 8.89
CA SER A 11 -1.78 4.94 9.64
C SER A 11 -2.49 5.85 10.64
N LEU A 12 -3.64 6.42 10.26
CA LEU A 12 -4.46 7.25 11.15
C LEU A 12 -4.98 6.44 12.35
N ILE A 13 -5.47 5.23 12.11
CA ILE A 13 -5.96 4.33 13.18
C ILE A 13 -4.83 4.03 14.18
N ILE A 14 -3.63 3.69 13.69
CA ILE A 14 -2.48 3.39 14.54
C ILE A 14 -2.10 4.58 15.42
N ILE A 15 -2.02 5.78 14.84
CA ILE A 15 -1.69 7.02 15.57
C ILE A 15 -2.75 7.31 16.64
N CYS A 16 -4.04 7.20 16.32
CA CYS A 16 -5.12 7.39 17.29
C CYS A 16 -5.03 6.37 18.42
N LEU A 17 -4.74 5.10 18.13
CA LEU A 17 -4.68 4.03 19.13
C LEU A 17 -3.53 4.26 20.12
N LEU A 18 -2.35 4.66 19.62
CA LEU A 18 -1.22 5.07 20.45
C LEU A 18 -1.55 6.29 21.33
N GLY A 19 -2.24 7.29 20.75
CA GLY A 19 -2.66 8.48 21.49
C GLY A 19 -3.65 8.17 22.62
N ILE A 20 -4.61 7.28 22.39
CA ILE A 20 -5.60 6.86 23.40
C ILE A 20 -4.93 6.12 24.56
N LEU A 21 -3.98 5.22 24.26
CA LEU A 21 -3.22 4.50 25.27
C LEU A 21 -2.38 5.46 26.14
N GLY A 22 -1.66 6.39 25.50
CA GLY A 22 -0.86 7.38 26.21
C GLY A 22 -1.71 8.30 27.09
N PHE A 23 -2.83 8.82 26.57
CA PHE A 23 -3.73 9.67 27.33
C PHE A 23 -4.39 8.94 28.51
N SER A 24 -4.81 7.70 28.31
CA SER A 24 -5.43 6.88 29.37
C SER A 24 -4.44 6.58 30.49
N TYR A 25 -3.18 6.28 30.14
CA TYR A 25 -2.10 6.10 31.10
C TYR A 25 -1.84 7.38 31.91
N PHE A 26 -1.68 8.52 31.24
CA PHE A 26 -1.47 9.81 31.89
C PHE A 26 -2.63 10.21 32.81
N ARG A 27 -3.88 9.96 32.39
CA ARG A 27 -5.05 10.24 33.22
C ARG A 27 -5.08 9.38 34.47
N ALA A 28 -4.76 8.08 34.32
CA ALA A 28 -4.73 7.15 35.44
C ALA A 28 -3.69 7.52 36.49
N THR A 29 -2.48 7.89 36.06
CA THR A 29 -1.40 8.29 36.98
C THR A 29 -1.71 9.61 37.67
N LYS A 30 -2.22 10.61 36.94
CA LYS A 30 -2.59 11.91 37.50
C LYS A 30 -3.72 11.81 38.53
N GLU A 31 -4.81 11.11 38.19
CA GLU A 31 -5.96 10.98 39.10
C GLU A 31 -5.58 10.21 40.37
N ARG A 32 -4.80 9.14 40.23
CA ARG A 32 -4.30 8.37 41.37
C ARG A 32 -3.47 9.26 42.32
N GLY A 33 -2.58 10.10 41.77
CA GLY A 33 -1.80 11.04 42.58
C GLY A 33 -2.67 12.04 43.35
N ILE A 34 -3.69 12.63 42.71
CA ILE A 34 -4.61 13.58 43.37
C ILE A 34 -5.38 12.92 44.52
N LEU A 35 -5.89 11.70 44.31
CA LEU A 35 -6.65 10.99 45.34
C LEU A 35 -5.79 10.59 46.53
N ILE A 36 -4.53 10.23 46.30
CA ILE A 36 -3.57 9.94 47.37
C ILE A 36 -3.24 11.21 48.15
N ASP A 37 -2.94 12.32 47.48
CA ASP A 37 -2.62 13.61 48.11
C ASP A 37 -3.79 14.18 48.94
N ASP A 38 -5.03 14.08 48.47
CA ASP A 38 -6.22 14.48 49.25
C ASP A 38 -6.35 13.63 50.52
N LEU A 39 -6.08 12.34 50.42
CA LEU A 39 -6.25 11.40 51.51
C LEU A 39 -5.15 11.57 52.57
N ASP A 40 -3.92 11.81 52.13
CA ASP A 40 -2.81 12.18 53.00
C ASP A 40 -3.04 13.54 53.69
N ARG A 41 -3.48 14.58 52.96
CA ARG A 41 -3.83 15.87 53.56
C ARG A 41 -4.91 15.74 54.64
N ARG A 42 -5.93 14.91 54.42
CA ARG A 42 -6.97 14.63 55.42
C ARG A 42 -6.41 13.87 56.63
N ALA A 43 -5.62 12.84 56.39
CA ALA A 43 -4.98 12.07 57.45
C ALA A 43 -4.12 12.96 58.35
N ARG A 44 -3.35 13.91 57.77
CA ARG A 44 -2.56 14.89 58.52
C ARG A 44 -3.41 15.82 59.37
N VAL A 45 -4.52 16.33 58.82
CA VAL A 45 -5.45 17.20 59.58
C VAL A 45 -6.06 16.45 60.76
N ILE A 46 -6.49 15.20 60.54
CA ILE A 46 -7.04 14.33 61.58
C ILE A 46 -5.98 14.05 62.66
N ALA A 47 -4.77 13.62 62.28
CA ALA A 47 -3.68 13.34 63.21
C ALA A 47 -3.30 14.58 64.04
N LYS A 48 -3.16 15.74 63.41
CA LYS A 48 -2.83 17.00 64.10
C LYS A 48 -3.94 17.48 65.03
N SER A 49 -5.21 17.29 64.65
CA SER A 49 -6.36 17.61 65.49
C SER A 49 -6.47 16.69 66.71
N LEU A 50 -6.08 15.42 66.56
CA LEU A 50 -6.16 14.42 67.62
C LEU A 50 -4.93 14.39 68.52
N ALA A 51 -3.78 14.88 68.06
CA ALA A 51 -2.52 14.87 68.80
C ALA A 51 -2.64 15.37 70.26
N PRO A 52 -3.34 16.49 70.58
CA PRO A 52 -3.48 16.94 71.97
C PRO A 52 -4.27 15.96 72.85
N ALA A 53 -5.25 15.26 72.29
CA ALA A 53 -6.02 14.25 73.00
C ALA A 53 -5.21 12.96 73.19
N SER A 54 -4.51 12.52 72.15
CA SER A 54 -3.63 11.35 72.18
C SER A 54 -2.47 11.50 73.16
N ILE A 55 -1.83 12.69 73.23
CA ILE A 55 -0.77 12.98 74.21
C ILE A 55 -1.29 12.89 75.66
N ARG A 56 -2.54 13.30 75.91
CA ARG A 56 -3.14 13.18 77.25
C ARG A 56 -3.39 11.72 77.64
N LEU A 57 -3.85 10.91 76.68
CA LEU A 57 -4.08 9.47 76.87
C LEU A 57 -2.78 8.72 77.12
N LEU A 58 -1.70 9.04 76.40
CA LEU A 58 -0.37 8.45 76.63
C LEU A 58 0.16 8.78 78.03
N LYS A 59 -0.04 10.01 78.51
CA LYS A 59 0.44 10.43 79.84
C LYS A 59 -0.36 9.79 80.99
N ASN A 60 -1.64 9.49 80.79
CA ASN A 60 -2.54 8.91 81.81
C ASN A 60 -3.50 7.90 81.16
N PRO A 61 -3.06 6.66 80.90
CA PRO A 61 -3.90 5.65 80.27
C PRO A 61 -5.01 5.19 81.25
N PRO A 62 -6.30 5.28 80.88
CA PRO A 62 -7.38 4.76 81.70
C PRO A 62 -7.35 3.21 81.71
N PRO A 63 -7.70 2.56 82.84
CA PRO A 63 -7.70 1.11 82.93
C PRO A 63 -8.91 0.52 82.18
N GLY A 64 -8.67 -0.24 81.10
CA GLY A 64 -9.61 -1.23 80.57
C GLY A 64 -10.51 -0.84 79.39
N ASP A 65 -10.44 0.39 78.86
CA ASP A 65 -11.31 0.87 77.76
C ASP A 65 -10.51 1.29 76.51
N GLU A 66 -9.60 0.45 76.02
CA GLU A 66 -8.75 0.76 74.87
C GLU A 66 -9.54 0.89 73.54
N GLU A 67 -10.66 0.18 73.42
CA GLU A 67 -11.50 0.08 72.21
C GLU A 67 -12.53 1.23 72.09
N ASP A 68 -13.28 1.55 73.17
CA ASP A 68 -14.30 2.62 73.15
C ASP A 68 -13.69 4.01 72.88
N ILE A 69 -12.44 4.21 73.33
CA ILE A 69 -11.72 5.47 73.13
C ILE A 69 -11.30 5.63 71.67
N ALA A 70 -10.80 4.58 71.04
CA ALA A 70 -10.39 4.62 69.64
C ALA A 70 -11.60 4.76 68.69
N GLU A 71 -12.75 4.18 69.03
CA GLU A 71 -13.99 4.32 68.27
C GLU A 71 -14.59 5.74 68.36
N ARG A 72 -14.58 6.37 69.54
CA ARG A 72 -14.99 7.78 69.69
C ARG A 72 -14.13 8.73 68.85
N ILE A 73 -12.89 8.34 68.58
CA ILE A 73 -11.94 9.11 67.79
C ILE A 73 -12.07 8.81 66.28
N ALA A 74 -12.49 7.60 65.89
CA ALA A 74 -12.55 7.15 64.50
C ALA A 74 -13.80 7.56 63.70
N GLY A 75 -14.84 8.09 64.34
CA GLY A 75 -16.18 8.30 63.75
C GLY A 75 -16.36 9.39 62.69
N GLN A 76 -15.32 9.87 61.99
CA GLN A 76 -15.46 10.91 60.95
C GLN A 76 -14.95 10.45 59.57
N GLY A 77 -15.90 10.27 58.63
CA GLY A 77 -15.62 10.15 57.20
C GLY A 77 -15.21 8.75 56.74
N ARG A 78 -14.07 8.63 56.06
CA ARG A 78 -13.52 7.39 55.46
C ARG A 78 -12.30 6.85 56.23
N THR A 79 -12.23 7.17 57.52
CA THR A 79 -11.18 6.69 58.42
C THR A 79 -11.61 5.32 58.92
N LEU A 80 -10.81 4.28 58.65
CA LEU A 80 -11.08 2.93 59.17
C LEU A 80 -10.83 2.90 60.67
N GLY A 81 -9.81 3.61 61.13
CA GLY A 81 -9.50 3.69 62.55
C GLY A 81 -8.21 4.43 62.84
N ILE A 82 -7.91 4.49 64.13
CA ILE A 82 -6.62 4.97 64.64
C ILE A 82 -5.95 3.89 65.49
N LEU A 83 -4.62 3.95 65.51
CA LEU A 83 -3.78 3.12 66.36
C LEU A 83 -2.82 4.04 67.11
N LEU A 84 -2.85 3.96 68.44
CA LEU A 84 -2.01 4.76 69.34
C LEU A 84 -1.01 3.84 70.04
N CYS A 85 0.28 4.13 69.88
CA CYS A 85 1.36 3.33 70.45
C CYS A 85 2.25 4.19 71.38
N ASP A 86 2.74 3.57 72.45
CA ASP A 86 3.76 4.12 73.35
C ASP A 86 5.16 4.07 72.70
N PRO A 87 6.23 4.69 73.25
CA PRO A 87 7.59 4.64 72.69
C PRO A 87 8.15 3.22 72.55
N ASP A 88 7.70 2.30 73.41
CA ASP A 88 8.10 0.89 73.39
C ASP A 88 7.27 0.05 72.39
N GLY A 89 6.42 0.67 71.56
CA GLY A 89 5.58 -0.03 70.58
C GLY A 89 4.35 -0.72 71.17
N LYS A 90 4.06 -0.51 72.46
CA LYS A 90 2.86 -1.05 73.10
C LYS A 90 1.59 -0.32 72.64
N ILE A 91 0.56 -1.06 72.25
CA ILE A 91 -0.75 -0.51 71.87
C ILE A 91 -1.43 0.06 73.12
N ILE A 92 -1.86 1.31 73.04
CA ILE A 92 -2.59 2.02 74.10
C ILE A 92 -4.06 2.22 73.72
N ALA A 93 -4.35 2.37 72.43
CA ALA A 93 -5.72 2.43 71.91
C ALA A 93 -5.76 1.95 70.45
N ARG A 94 -6.80 1.19 70.09
CA ARG A 94 -6.99 0.62 68.75
C ARG A 94 -8.46 0.54 68.38
N SER A 95 -8.81 1.00 67.17
CA SER A 95 -10.17 0.87 66.63
C SER A 95 -10.48 -0.58 66.24
N ILE A 96 -11.76 -0.97 66.30
CA ILE A 96 -12.20 -2.36 66.09
C ILE A 96 -11.87 -2.84 64.67
N ALA A 97 -11.95 -1.95 63.67
CA ALA A 97 -11.63 -2.27 62.28
C ALA A 97 -10.14 -2.58 62.02
N LEU A 98 -9.26 -2.35 63.00
CA LEU A 98 -7.81 -2.60 62.90
C LEU A 98 -7.36 -3.83 63.72
N VAL A 99 -8.29 -4.62 64.25
CA VAL A 99 -7.97 -5.78 65.12
C VAL A 99 -7.12 -6.83 64.39
N ASP A 100 -7.38 -7.01 63.09
CA ASP A 100 -6.70 -7.99 62.23
C ASP A 100 -5.45 -7.45 61.53
N ILE A 101 -5.16 -6.15 61.68
CA ILE A 101 -4.09 -5.45 60.93
C ILE A 101 -2.93 -5.14 61.89
N GLY A 102 -2.12 -6.17 62.20
CA GLY A 102 -0.75 -6.07 62.73
C GLY A 102 -0.52 -5.38 64.09
N ASN A 103 0.58 -5.71 64.76
CA ASN A 103 1.06 -5.00 65.96
C ASN A 103 1.79 -3.70 65.56
N CYS A 104 1.96 -2.73 66.47
CA CYS A 104 2.72 -1.50 66.20
C CYS A 104 4.14 -1.77 65.66
N GLU A 105 4.75 -2.89 66.06
CA GLU A 105 6.06 -3.36 65.55
C GLU A 105 6.05 -3.63 64.04
N GLU A 106 4.98 -4.15 63.45
CA GLU A 106 4.92 -4.45 62.02
C GLU A 106 4.89 -3.16 61.16
N PHE A 107 4.39 -2.07 61.74
CA PHE A 107 4.40 -0.73 61.14
C PHE A 107 5.73 0.01 61.36
N LEU A 108 6.53 -0.41 62.35
CA LEU A 108 7.83 0.14 62.69
C LEU A 108 8.99 -0.64 62.03
N GLU A 109 9.00 -1.97 61.99
CA GLU A 109 10.12 -2.80 61.52
C GLU A 109 10.40 -2.74 60.01
N ARG A 110 9.48 -2.19 59.20
CA ARG A 110 9.76 -1.96 57.76
C ARG A 110 10.55 -0.67 57.51
N SER A 111 11.05 0.00 58.55
CA SER A 111 11.68 1.33 58.51
C SER A 111 13.19 1.33 58.86
N ASP A 112 13.94 0.31 58.45
CA ASP A 112 15.40 0.32 58.65
C ASP A 112 16.17 1.25 57.68
N ASP A 113 15.51 1.77 56.63
CA ASP A 113 16.10 2.80 55.79
C ASP A 113 15.53 4.18 56.18
N GLU A 114 16.38 5.00 56.83
CA GLU A 114 16.24 6.44 57.12
C GLU A 114 15.43 6.86 58.38
N ILE A 115 15.93 6.55 59.57
CA ILE A 115 15.47 7.16 60.85
C ILE A 115 16.23 8.47 61.21
N HIS A 116 17.20 8.93 60.41
CA HIS A 116 18.08 10.04 60.83
C HIS A 116 18.05 11.36 60.04
N SER A 117 17.02 11.62 59.24
CA SER A 117 16.82 12.98 58.72
C SER A 117 15.36 13.40 58.76
N SER A 118 15.12 14.52 59.44
CA SER A 118 13.83 15.21 59.64
C SER A 118 12.79 14.44 60.45
N LEU A 119 12.64 14.86 61.72
CA LEU A 119 11.47 14.66 62.60
C LEU A 119 10.17 15.29 62.06
N ASP A 120 10.13 15.63 60.77
CA ASP A 120 8.97 16.11 60.07
C ASP A 120 8.54 15.03 59.05
N HIS A 121 7.56 14.24 59.46
CA HIS A 121 6.61 13.53 58.59
C HIS A 121 7.15 12.25 57.94
N VAL A 122 7.08 11.13 58.67
CA VAL A 122 7.19 9.78 58.07
C VAL A 122 5.87 9.47 57.35
N GLU A 123 5.76 9.97 56.12
CA GLU A 123 4.66 9.67 55.21
C GLU A 123 4.96 8.33 54.52
N LYS A 124 4.30 7.25 54.94
CA LYS A 124 4.45 5.93 54.32
C LYS A 124 3.14 5.48 53.69
N ILE A 125 2.92 5.90 52.45
CA ILE A 125 1.79 5.45 51.64
C ILE A 125 2.03 3.99 51.24
N GLN A 126 1.57 3.07 52.08
CA GLN A 126 1.64 1.65 51.78
C GLN A 126 0.26 1.16 51.36
N LEU A 127 0.04 1.06 50.05
CA LEU A 127 -1.03 0.23 49.50
C LEU A 127 -0.68 -1.24 49.78
N GLY A 128 -0.90 -1.70 51.01
CA GLY A 128 -0.82 -3.12 51.36
C GLY A 128 -2.11 -3.82 50.97
N GLU A 129 -2.02 -4.97 50.29
CA GLU A 129 -3.16 -5.89 50.10
C GLU A 129 -3.29 -6.77 51.35
N ALA A 130 -3.83 -6.21 52.44
CA ALA A 130 -4.22 -7.00 53.60
C ALA A 130 -5.70 -7.39 53.44
N GLY A 131 -5.99 -8.67 53.23
CA GLY A 131 -7.37 -9.17 53.05
C GLY A 131 -8.08 -8.70 51.78
N GLY A 132 -7.36 -8.21 50.76
CA GLY A 132 -7.93 -7.67 49.52
C GLY A 132 -8.37 -6.21 49.59
N LEU A 133 -8.19 -5.55 50.74
CA LEU A 133 -8.38 -4.12 50.89
C LEU A 133 -7.08 -3.38 50.58
N THR A 134 -7.22 -2.21 49.97
CA THR A 134 -6.10 -1.27 49.82
C THR A 134 -6.17 -0.27 50.95
N LEU A 135 -5.11 -0.17 51.75
CA LEU A 135 -5.06 0.75 52.89
C LEU A 135 -4.16 1.94 52.60
N HIS A 136 -4.43 3.05 53.27
CA HIS A 136 -3.52 4.19 53.37
C HIS A 136 -3.24 4.46 54.84
N ILE A 137 -1.95 4.53 55.18
CA ILE A 137 -1.48 4.58 56.56
C ILE A 137 -0.61 5.83 56.72
N LEU A 138 -0.95 6.68 57.68
CA LEU A 138 -0.15 7.83 58.06
C LEU A 138 0.27 7.71 59.51
N THR A 139 1.57 7.73 59.79
CA THR A 139 2.10 7.70 61.16
C THR A 139 2.58 9.08 61.56
N TYR A 140 1.94 9.65 62.57
CA TYR A 140 2.26 10.96 63.11
C TYR A 140 2.99 10.83 64.46
N PRO A 141 4.23 11.32 64.60
CA PRO A 141 4.94 11.27 65.87
C PRO A 141 4.32 12.23 66.88
N LEU A 142 4.11 11.75 68.12
CA LEU A 142 3.62 12.57 69.22
C LEU A 142 4.79 13.00 70.08
N THR A 143 4.98 14.32 70.21
CA THR A 143 6.06 14.89 71.02
C THR A 143 5.51 15.81 72.10
N ASP A 144 6.20 15.88 73.25
CA ASP A 144 5.87 16.86 74.30
C ASP A 144 6.27 18.29 73.89
N GLN A 145 5.91 19.29 74.71
CA GLN A 145 6.30 20.70 74.52
C GLN A 145 7.83 20.91 74.49
N LYS A 146 8.61 19.96 75.01
CA LYS A 146 10.07 19.93 74.97
C LYS A 146 10.65 19.12 73.80
N GLN A 147 9.82 18.70 72.84
CA GLN A 147 10.14 17.80 71.73
C GLN A 147 10.62 16.38 72.11
N ASN A 148 10.34 15.93 73.33
CA ASN A 148 10.57 14.52 73.69
C ASN A 148 9.52 13.66 73.00
N PHE A 149 9.96 12.58 72.35
CA PHE A 149 9.08 11.58 71.75
C PHE A 149 8.27 10.86 72.83
N LEU A 150 6.95 10.84 72.67
CA LEU A 150 6.00 10.22 73.60
C LEU A 150 5.29 9.01 73.00
N GLY A 151 5.42 8.76 71.70
CA GLY A 151 4.73 7.67 71.00
C GLY A 151 4.29 8.06 69.60
N THR A 152 3.52 7.20 68.94
CA THR A 152 3.03 7.42 67.57
C THR A 152 1.51 7.34 67.51
N LEU A 153 0.92 8.21 66.68
CA LEU A 153 -0.48 8.14 66.28
C LEU A 153 -0.55 7.74 64.81
N THR A 154 -1.05 6.55 64.56
CA THR A 154 -1.26 6.05 63.19
C THR A 154 -2.72 6.20 62.81
N VAL A 155 -2.98 6.87 61.69
CA VAL A 155 -4.31 7.02 61.09
C VAL A 155 -4.40 6.11 59.88
N VAL A 156 -5.40 5.23 59.86
CA VAL A 156 -5.62 4.26 58.79
C VAL A 156 -6.91 4.57 58.05
N HIS A 157 -6.80 4.62 56.73
CA HIS A 157 -7.90 4.92 55.80
C HIS A 157 -8.07 3.80 54.79
N GLU A 158 -9.32 3.59 54.36
CA GLU A 158 -9.61 2.68 53.24
C GLU A 158 -9.35 3.40 51.90
N ALA A 159 -8.49 2.83 51.07
CA ALA A 159 -8.10 3.33 49.76
C ALA A 159 -8.52 2.40 48.59
N SER A 160 -9.29 1.33 48.85
CA SER A 160 -9.81 0.40 47.83
C SER A 160 -10.58 1.13 46.71
N TYR A 161 -11.32 2.18 47.09
CA TYR A 161 -12.06 3.03 46.16
C TYR A 161 -11.17 3.72 45.12
N ILE A 162 -9.88 3.94 45.39
CA ILE A 162 -8.95 4.58 44.45
C ILE A 162 -8.77 3.69 43.22
N ASN A 163 -8.56 2.39 43.43
CA ASN A 163 -8.37 1.43 42.34
C ASN A 163 -9.66 1.25 41.54
N GLU A 164 -10.82 1.16 42.20
CA GLU A 164 -12.11 1.10 41.52
C GLU A 164 -12.40 2.37 40.72
N ARG A 165 -12.11 3.54 41.30
CA ARG A 165 -12.31 4.84 40.66
C ARG A 165 -11.40 5.00 39.44
N VAL A 166 -10.12 4.66 39.56
CA VAL A 166 -9.16 4.70 38.46
C VAL A 166 -9.56 3.71 37.38
N ARG A 167 -9.92 2.47 37.73
CA ARG A 167 -10.37 1.46 36.76
C ARG A 167 -11.62 1.94 36.01
N SER A 168 -12.63 2.42 36.72
CA SER A 168 -13.86 2.97 36.15
C SER A 168 -13.57 4.17 35.24
N LEU A 169 -12.69 5.08 35.66
CA LEU A 169 -12.27 6.19 34.82
C LEU A 169 -11.59 5.69 33.54
N VAL A 170 -10.63 4.79 33.63
CA VAL A 170 -9.91 4.25 32.47
C VAL A 170 -10.86 3.53 31.52
N THR A 171 -11.76 2.67 32.00
CA THR A 171 -12.70 1.94 31.15
C THR A 171 -13.64 2.88 30.41
N TRP A 172 -14.29 3.82 31.10
CA TRP A 172 -15.20 4.78 30.47
C TRP A 172 -14.49 5.73 29.51
N THR A 173 -13.27 6.17 29.86
CA THR A 173 -12.45 7.03 28.99
C THR A 173 -12.06 6.29 27.71
N THR A 174 -11.52 5.08 27.86
CA THR A 174 -11.05 4.27 26.74
C THR A 174 -12.20 3.91 25.80
N LEU A 175 -13.36 3.52 26.35
CA LEU A 175 -14.55 3.20 25.58
C LEU A 175 -15.08 4.43 24.83
N THR A 176 -15.14 5.59 25.49
CA THR A 176 -15.58 6.84 24.85
C THR A 176 -14.67 7.21 23.68
N PHE A 177 -13.35 7.15 23.85
CA PHE A 177 -12.42 7.45 22.76
C PHE A 177 -12.41 6.40 21.65
N ALA A 178 -12.60 5.12 21.97
CA ALA A 178 -12.73 4.07 20.97
C ALA A 178 -13.97 4.27 20.08
N VAL A 179 -15.11 4.59 20.69
CA VAL A 179 -16.35 4.93 19.99
C VAL A 179 -16.14 6.18 19.13
N LEU A 180 -15.53 7.24 19.69
CA LEU A 180 -15.22 8.46 18.95
C LEU A 180 -14.30 8.19 17.75
N ALA A 181 -13.24 7.39 17.93
CA ALA A 181 -12.32 7.02 16.85
C ALA A 181 -13.01 6.21 15.75
N PHE A 182 -13.92 5.31 16.11
CA PHE A 182 -14.75 4.58 15.14
C PHE A 182 -15.64 5.53 14.33
N PHE A 183 -16.32 6.48 14.99
CA PHE A 183 -17.13 7.49 14.31
C PHE A 183 -16.29 8.41 13.44
N ILE A 184 -15.14 8.91 13.91
CA ILE A 184 -14.23 9.77 13.14
C ILE A 184 -13.70 9.01 11.92
N SER A 185 -13.27 7.75 12.07
CA SER A 185 -12.76 6.93 10.97
C SER A 185 -13.85 6.65 9.93
N THR A 186 -15.04 6.25 10.38
CA THR A 186 -16.21 6.03 9.51
C THR A 186 -16.63 7.31 8.81
N MET A 187 -16.70 8.42 9.53
CA MET A 187 -17.07 9.73 8.99
C MET A 187 -16.01 10.23 8.01
N THR A 188 -14.72 10.05 8.29
CA THR A 188 -13.62 10.40 7.37
C THR A 188 -13.67 9.55 6.11
N TYR A 189 -13.94 8.25 6.23
CA TYR A 189 -14.14 7.38 5.07
C TYR A 189 -15.36 7.81 4.24
N LEU A 190 -16.50 8.04 4.88
CA LEU A 190 -17.72 8.48 4.21
C LEU A 190 -17.57 9.87 3.58
N ILE A 191 -16.91 10.81 4.25
CA ILE A 191 -16.61 12.15 3.74
C ILE A 191 -15.65 12.05 2.57
N SER A 192 -14.54 11.32 2.70
CA SER A 192 -13.57 11.12 1.61
C SER A 192 -14.23 10.46 0.39
N ARG A 193 -15.05 9.43 0.63
CA ARG A 193 -15.83 8.76 -0.41
C ARG A 193 -16.86 9.71 -1.04
N ARG A 194 -17.63 10.46 -0.25
CA ARG A 194 -18.62 11.41 -0.77
C ARG A 194 -17.99 12.62 -1.45
N LEU A 195 -16.84 13.10 -0.98
CA LEU A 195 -16.07 14.17 -1.61
C LEU A 195 -15.54 13.66 -2.95
N PHE A 196 -14.98 12.45 -2.99
CA PHE A 196 -14.56 11.84 -4.24
C PHE A 196 -15.74 11.62 -5.20
N GLU A 197 -16.85 11.02 -4.73
CA GLU A 197 -18.07 10.80 -5.51
C GLU A 197 -18.69 12.12 -5.97
N LYS A 198 -18.74 13.17 -5.13
CA LYS A 198 -19.22 14.51 -5.50
C LYS A 198 -18.28 15.21 -6.47
N SER A 199 -16.97 15.13 -6.29
CA SER A 199 -16.01 15.76 -7.20
C SER A 199 -16.02 15.04 -8.55
N VAL A 200 -16.18 13.72 -8.57
CA VAL A 200 -16.43 12.94 -9.80
C VAL A 200 -17.80 13.26 -10.40
N HIS A 201 -18.88 13.36 -9.61
CA HIS A 201 -20.21 13.70 -10.12
C HIS A 201 -20.32 15.17 -10.54
N ARG A 202 -19.57 16.10 -9.94
CA ARG A 202 -19.44 17.49 -10.42
C ARG A 202 -18.61 17.54 -11.69
N LEU A 203 -17.60 16.69 -11.84
CA LEU A 203 -16.82 16.60 -13.08
C LEU A 203 -17.65 15.95 -14.21
N LEU A 204 -18.36 14.85 -13.92
CA LEU A 204 -19.33 14.20 -14.81
C LEU A 204 -20.54 15.11 -15.10
N GLY A 205 -20.97 15.87 -14.10
CA GLY A 205 -22.06 16.83 -14.17
C GLY A 205 -21.67 18.07 -14.96
N TRP A 206 -20.45 18.58 -14.79
CA TRP A 206 -19.86 19.63 -15.63
C TRP A 206 -19.65 19.14 -17.07
N MET A 207 -19.29 17.87 -17.28
CA MET A 207 -19.28 17.24 -18.61
C MET A 207 -20.69 17.01 -19.19
N LYS A 208 -21.71 16.77 -18.36
CA LYS A 208 -23.11 16.56 -18.78
C LYS A 208 -23.90 17.86 -18.94
N LEU A 209 -23.56 18.92 -18.20
CA LEU A 209 -24.12 20.27 -18.35
C LEU A 209 -23.45 20.92 -19.56
N GLU A 210 -23.79 20.38 -20.71
CA GLU A 210 -23.37 20.92 -21.98
C GLU A 210 -24.53 21.68 -22.59
N LYS A 211 -24.78 22.88 -22.04
CA LYS A 211 -25.61 23.94 -22.61
C LYS A 211 -25.25 25.25 -21.90
N ASP A 212 -24.30 25.96 -22.51
CA ASP A 212 -23.97 27.37 -22.30
C ASP A 212 -23.15 27.81 -21.06
N ILE A 213 -22.07 28.53 -21.40
CA ILE A 213 -21.30 29.55 -20.65
C ILE A 213 -20.16 29.07 -19.71
N ALA A 214 -18.95 29.21 -20.24
CA ALA A 214 -17.77 29.91 -19.68
C ALA A 214 -17.40 29.81 -18.18
N THR A 215 -17.82 28.79 -17.43
CA THR A 215 -17.32 28.59 -16.06
C THR A 215 -16.09 27.67 -16.05
N PRO A 216 -14.93 28.12 -15.54
CA PRO A 216 -13.75 27.27 -15.41
C PRO A 216 -14.05 26.06 -14.50
N PRO A 217 -13.41 24.90 -14.75
CA PRO A 217 -13.66 23.71 -13.95
C PRO A 217 -13.33 23.97 -12.47
N PRO A 218 -14.12 23.41 -11.54
CA PRO A 218 -13.91 23.62 -10.12
C PRO A 218 -12.52 23.13 -9.73
N THR A 219 -11.64 24.05 -9.33
CA THR A 219 -10.23 23.80 -9.08
C THR A 219 -10.03 23.31 -7.65
N GLU A 220 -10.52 22.11 -7.33
CA GLU A 220 -10.17 21.48 -6.06
C GLU A 220 -8.77 20.83 -6.16
N SER A 221 -7.92 21.11 -5.18
CA SER A 221 -6.46 20.87 -5.22
C SER A 221 -6.05 19.43 -5.46
N LEU A 222 -6.91 18.45 -5.11
CA LEU A 222 -6.67 17.02 -5.28
C LEU A 222 -6.71 16.54 -6.75
N LEU A 223 -7.34 17.29 -7.65
CA LEU A 223 -7.50 16.93 -9.07
C LEU A 223 -6.78 17.91 -10.00
N LYS A 224 -5.86 18.73 -9.48
CA LYS A 224 -5.11 19.73 -10.26
C LYS A 224 -4.42 19.18 -11.53
N PRO A 225 -3.81 17.98 -11.51
CA PRO A 225 -3.23 17.40 -12.73
C PRO A 225 -4.28 17.03 -13.77
N VAL A 226 -5.43 16.53 -13.32
CA VAL A 226 -6.54 16.07 -14.17
C VAL A 226 -7.33 17.26 -14.74
N THR A 227 -7.57 18.29 -13.93
CA THR A 227 -8.23 19.53 -14.38
C THR A 227 -7.41 20.25 -15.45
N ARG A 228 -6.08 20.23 -15.39
CA ARG A 228 -5.19 20.81 -16.41
C ARG A 228 -5.24 20.05 -17.76
N GLU A 229 -5.42 18.73 -17.71
CA GLU A 229 -5.63 17.91 -18.91
C GLU A 229 -7.07 18.05 -19.45
N VAL A 230 -8.06 18.17 -18.56
CA VAL A 230 -9.45 18.43 -18.95
C VAL A 230 -9.60 19.81 -19.58
N GLU A 231 -8.97 20.87 -19.07
CA GLU A 231 -8.96 22.22 -19.69
C GLU A 231 -8.38 22.22 -21.11
N LYS A 232 -7.29 21.47 -21.36
CA LYS A 232 -6.75 21.27 -22.71
C LYS A 232 -7.73 20.52 -23.61
N LEU A 233 -8.48 19.57 -23.05
CA LEU A 233 -9.52 18.82 -23.75
C LEU A 233 -10.72 19.72 -24.10
N THR A 234 -11.17 20.59 -23.18
CA THR A 234 -12.28 21.54 -23.42
C THR A 234 -11.91 22.62 -24.42
N ALA A 235 -10.66 23.11 -24.39
CA ALA A 235 -10.15 24.06 -25.38
C ALA A 235 -10.10 23.45 -26.79
N ARG A 236 -9.73 22.16 -26.91
CA ARG A 236 -9.78 21.40 -28.17
C ARG A 236 -11.20 21.07 -28.63
N LEU A 237 -12.12 20.79 -27.70
CA LEU A 237 -13.53 20.55 -27.98
C LEU A 237 -14.26 21.81 -28.47
N ARG A 238 -13.90 23.01 -27.99
CA ARG A 238 -14.45 24.30 -28.50
C ARG A 238 -14.04 24.55 -29.95
N SER A 239 -12.76 24.40 -30.27
CA SER A 239 -12.23 24.51 -31.64
C SER A 239 -12.82 23.44 -32.58
N ALA A 240 -13.10 22.24 -32.05
CA ALA A 240 -13.76 21.17 -32.79
C ALA A 240 -15.29 21.38 -32.98
N ARG A 241 -15.94 22.29 -32.23
CA ARG A 241 -17.40 22.50 -32.26
C ARG A 241 -17.86 23.57 -33.24
N GLU A 242 -17.09 24.63 -33.43
CA GLU A 242 -17.38 25.64 -34.47
C GLU A 242 -17.19 25.04 -35.87
N THR A 243 -16.20 24.14 -36.03
CA THR A 243 -16.01 23.32 -37.23
C THR A 243 -17.06 22.21 -37.39
N ALA A 244 -17.75 21.81 -36.32
CA ALA A 244 -18.79 20.76 -36.35
C ALA A 244 -20.16 21.24 -36.85
N ARG A 245 -20.48 22.55 -36.84
CA ARG A 245 -21.78 23.06 -37.33
C ARG A 245 -21.86 23.15 -38.86
N GLU A 246 -20.74 23.36 -39.55
CA GLU A 246 -20.69 23.36 -41.02
C GLU A 246 -20.65 21.94 -41.61
N VAL A 247 -20.26 20.93 -40.82
CA VAL A 247 -20.09 19.53 -41.27
C VAL A 247 -21.32 18.65 -40.94
N SER A 248 -22.38 19.23 -40.36
CA SER A 248 -23.58 18.53 -39.91
C SER A 248 -24.55 18.08 -41.03
N GLN A 249 -24.16 18.11 -42.31
CA GLN A 249 -24.99 17.51 -43.37
C GLN A 249 -24.58 16.11 -43.85
N GLU A 250 -23.42 15.55 -43.50
CA GLU A 250 -23.23 14.09 -43.69
C GLU A 250 -22.11 13.46 -42.83
N LYS A 251 -22.53 12.96 -41.66
CA LYS A 251 -22.00 11.85 -40.81
C LYS A 251 -20.57 11.93 -40.21
N GLN A 252 -20.54 12.49 -38.99
CA GLN A 252 -19.48 12.56 -37.95
C GLN A 252 -19.35 11.25 -37.12
N VAL A 253 -18.14 10.71 -36.82
CA VAL A 253 -17.11 11.02 -35.79
C VAL A 253 -17.49 10.67 -34.33
N THR A 254 -17.17 9.43 -33.92
CA THR A 254 -16.77 9.06 -32.55
C THR A 254 -15.30 8.60 -32.60
N ASN A 255 -14.39 9.07 -31.74
CA ASN A 255 -12.95 8.70 -31.76
C ASN A 255 -12.59 7.30 -31.20
N LEU A 256 -13.54 6.37 -31.17
CA LEU A 256 -13.26 4.96 -30.85
C LEU A 256 -12.81 4.23 -32.12
N TRP A 257 -11.70 3.50 -32.04
CA TRP A 257 -11.29 2.57 -33.08
C TRP A 257 -12.14 1.31 -32.99
N THR A 258 -12.95 1.05 -34.01
CA THR A 258 -13.62 -0.24 -34.23
C THR A 258 -12.95 -0.99 -35.37
N PRO A 259 -13.05 -2.33 -35.46
CA PRO A 259 -12.50 -3.07 -36.60
C PRO A 259 -13.01 -2.54 -37.95
N ALA A 260 -14.29 -2.14 -38.04
CA ALA A 260 -14.87 -1.56 -39.25
C ALA A 260 -14.25 -0.20 -39.60
N ARG A 261 -14.00 0.67 -38.62
CA ARG A 261 -13.34 1.96 -38.86
C ARG A 261 -11.87 1.81 -39.19
N LEU A 262 -11.18 0.88 -38.52
CA LEU A 262 -9.79 0.55 -38.84
C LEU A 262 -9.70 0.04 -40.28
N LYS A 263 -10.60 -0.87 -40.69
CA LYS A 263 -10.70 -1.34 -42.08
C LYS A 263 -10.94 -0.18 -43.05
N ALA A 264 -11.95 0.66 -42.81
CA ALA A 264 -12.25 1.80 -43.69
C ALA A 264 -11.08 2.79 -43.79
N HIS A 265 -10.41 3.07 -42.66
CA HIS A 265 -9.25 3.95 -42.62
C HIS A 265 -8.04 3.34 -43.33
N ALA A 266 -7.77 2.06 -43.08
CA ALA A 266 -6.72 1.30 -43.75
C ALA A 266 -6.94 1.25 -45.26
N VAL A 267 -8.17 1.00 -45.72
CA VAL A 267 -8.54 1.04 -47.14
C VAL A 267 -8.38 2.45 -47.72
N THR A 268 -8.69 3.50 -46.95
CA THR A 268 -8.48 4.89 -47.41
C THR A 268 -7.00 5.21 -47.60
N LEU A 269 -6.14 4.81 -46.66
CA LEU A 269 -4.70 5.08 -46.72
C LEU A 269 -3.98 4.20 -47.74
N MET A 270 -4.32 2.91 -47.77
CA MET A 270 -3.63 1.92 -48.59
C MET A 270 -4.30 1.72 -49.96
N GLY A 271 -5.52 2.18 -50.16
CA GLY A 271 -6.29 1.93 -51.38
C GLY A 271 -6.50 0.42 -51.56
N ASN A 272 -6.23 -0.07 -52.77
CA ASN A 272 -6.28 -1.51 -53.07
C ASN A 272 -4.95 -2.25 -52.78
N ARG A 273 -4.01 -1.66 -52.02
CA ARG A 273 -2.73 -2.30 -51.70
C ARG A 273 -2.88 -3.23 -50.50
N LYS A 274 -2.24 -4.40 -50.56
CA LYS A 274 -2.23 -5.38 -49.47
C LYS A 274 -1.19 -4.94 -48.43
N LEU A 275 -1.56 -5.01 -47.15
CA LEU A 275 -0.63 -4.89 -46.04
C LEU A 275 0.06 -6.25 -45.83
N ILE A 276 1.39 -6.26 -45.89
CA ILE A 276 2.21 -7.43 -45.60
C ILE A 276 2.87 -7.22 -44.24
N VAL A 277 2.60 -8.10 -43.27
CA VAL A 277 3.27 -8.12 -41.97
C VAL A 277 4.24 -9.28 -41.94
N VAL A 278 5.46 -9.02 -41.45
CA VAL A 278 6.51 -10.03 -41.35
C VAL A 278 7.00 -10.14 -39.92
N SER A 279 6.94 -11.33 -39.33
CA SER A 279 7.42 -11.59 -37.96
C SER A 279 8.02 -12.98 -37.85
N ASN A 280 8.95 -13.16 -36.91
CA ASN A 280 9.57 -14.48 -36.71
C ASN A 280 8.51 -15.49 -36.25
N ARG A 281 7.72 -15.13 -35.23
CA ARG A 281 6.61 -15.95 -34.73
C ARG A 281 5.38 -15.80 -35.61
N GLU A 282 4.74 -16.92 -35.94
CA GLU A 282 3.44 -16.94 -36.61
C GLU A 282 2.27 -16.75 -35.63
N PRO A 283 1.08 -16.30 -36.10
CA PRO A 283 -0.08 -16.07 -35.24
C PRO A 283 -0.88 -17.36 -34.91
N TYR A 284 -0.79 -18.40 -35.73
CA TYR A 284 -1.49 -19.67 -35.54
C TYR A 284 -0.58 -20.84 -35.95
N MET A 285 -0.15 -21.65 -34.97
CA MET A 285 0.65 -22.86 -35.19
C MET A 285 -0.25 -24.09 -35.26
N HIS A 286 0.07 -25.05 -36.11
CA HIS A 286 -0.59 -26.35 -36.18
C HIS A 286 0.34 -27.41 -35.59
N VAL A 287 -0.15 -28.07 -34.53
CA VAL A 287 0.59 -29.10 -33.81
C VAL A 287 -0.13 -30.44 -33.87
N LYS A 288 0.62 -31.55 -33.93
CA LYS A 288 0.05 -32.89 -33.82
C LYS A 288 -0.19 -33.24 -32.36
N GLU A 289 -1.45 -33.46 -31.99
CA GLU A 289 -1.85 -33.89 -30.65
C GLU A 289 -2.75 -35.13 -30.77
N HIS A 290 -2.34 -36.26 -30.19
CA HIS A 290 -3.07 -37.54 -30.23
C HIS A 290 -3.47 -38.01 -31.66
N GLY A 291 -2.63 -37.75 -32.66
CA GLY A 291 -2.89 -38.13 -34.06
C GLY A 291 -3.81 -37.17 -34.84
N HIS A 292 -4.27 -36.09 -34.21
CA HIS A 292 -5.06 -35.04 -34.85
C HIS A 292 -4.26 -33.72 -34.92
N VAL A 293 -4.52 -32.92 -35.95
CA VAL A 293 -3.94 -31.58 -36.06
C VAL A 293 -4.77 -30.62 -35.22
N LYS A 294 -4.13 -29.93 -34.29
CA LYS A 294 -4.74 -28.90 -33.44
C LYS A 294 -4.10 -27.56 -33.67
N VAL A 295 -4.90 -26.51 -33.69
CA VAL A 295 -4.42 -25.13 -33.81
C VAL A 295 -4.09 -24.58 -32.43
N MET A 296 -2.88 -24.05 -32.28
CA MET A 296 -2.39 -23.37 -31.10
C MET A 296 -2.10 -21.90 -31.45
N VAL A 297 -2.63 -20.97 -30.66
CA VAL A 297 -2.26 -19.55 -30.75
C VAL A 297 -1.11 -19.32 -29.78
N PRO A 298 0.11 -18.94 -30.24
CA PRO A 298 1.22 -18.70 -29.34
C PRO A 298 0.98 -17.47 -28.46
N ALA A 299 1.44 -17.53 -27.22
CA ALA A 299 1.39 -16.39 -26.30
C ALA A 299 2.40 -15.30 -26.72
N SER A 300 1.95 -14.36 -27.56
CA SER A 300 2.78 -13.26 -28.07
C SER A 300 2.04 -11.93 -28.09
N GLY A 301 2.64 -10.90 -27.51
CA GLY A 301 2.10 -9.53 -27.51
C GLY A 301 2.04 -8.91 -28.92
N LEU A 302 2.99 -9.29 -29.79
CA LEU A 302 3.00 -8.92 -31.20
C LEU A 302 1.77 -9.50 -31.91
N VAL A 303 1.52 -10.80 -31.73
CA VAL A 303 0.35 -11.48 -32.34
C VAL A 303 -0.94 -10.82 -31.88
N THR A 304 -1.09 -10.60 -30.57
CA THR A 304 -2.26 -9.96 -29.97
C THR A 304 -2.55 -8.57 -30.56
N SER A 305 -1.50 -7.83 -30.92
CA SER A 305 -1.62 -6.45 -31.42
C SER A 305 -1.92 -6.38 -32.91
N LEU A 306 -1.32 -7.28 -33.72
CA LEU A 306 -1.39 -7.20 -35.18
C LEU A 306 -2.45 -8.10 -35.82
N ASP A 307 -2.85 -9.20 -35.16
CA ASP A 307 -3.89 -10.10 -35.67
C ASP A 307 -5.23 -9.36 -35.95
N PRO A 308 -5.75 -8.48 -35.06
CA PRO A 308 -6.95 -7.70 -35.35
C PRO A 308 -6.81 -6.76 -36.57
N VAL A 309 -5.61 -6.22 -36.80
CA VAL A 309 -5.33 -5.34 -37.94
C VAL A 309 -5.41 -6.15 -39.23
N LEU A 310 -4.77 -7.31 -39.28
CA LEU A 310 -4.76 -8.21 -40.43
C LEU A 310 -6.14 -8.79 -40.74
N LYS A 311 -6.92 -9.13 -39.71
CA LYS A 311 -8.34 -9.49 -39.84
C LYS A 311 -9.17 -8.37 -40.49
N ALA A 312 -8.91 -7.12 -40.10
CA ALA A 312 -9.61 -5.97 -40.66
C ALA A 312 -9.18 -5.66 -42.11
N THR A 313 -7.90 -5.77 -42.43
CA THR A 313 -7.36 -5.40 -43.75
C THR A 313 -7.35 -6.54 -44.77
N SER A 314 -7.62 -7.78 -44.35
CA SER A 314 -7.45 -8.99 -45.18
C SER A 314 -6.05 -9.06 -45.82
N GLY A 315 -5.03 -8.77 -45.00
CA GLY A 315 -3.64 -8.66 -45.42
C GLY A 315 -2.94 -10.01 -45.60
N LEU A 316 -1.60 -9.97 -45.70
CA LEU A 316 -0.73 -11.14 -45.72
C LEU A 316 0.16 -11.12 -44.47
N TRP A 317 0.23 -12.23 -43.76
CA TRP A 317 1.20 -12.43 -42.70
C TRP A 317 2.25 -13.42 -43.19
N ILE A 318 3.54 -13.08 -43.11
CA ILE A 318 4.65 -13.96 -43.44
C ILE A 318 5.45 -14.25 -42.16
N ALA A 319 5.63 -15.53 -41.83
CA ALA A 319 6.35 -15.93 -40.61
C ALA A 319 7.06 -17.28 -40.76
N HIS A 320 7.96 -17.59 -39.82
CA HIS A 320 8.53 -18.94 -39.71
C HIS A 320 7.44 -19.90 -39.19
N GLY A 321 7.26 -21.01 -39.90
CA GLY A 321 6.35 -22.09 -39.50
C GLY A 321 7.02 -23.03 -38.49
N ALA A 322 6.63 -22.95 -37.23
CA ALA A 322 7.27 -23.65 -36.12
C ALA A 322 6.52 -24.91 -35.65
N GLY A 323 5.28 -25.12 -36.12
CA GLY A 323 4.45 -26.28 -35.80
C GLY A 323 4.81 -27.53 -36.60
N ASP A 324 4.79 -28.69 -35.95
CA ASP A 324 5.10 -29.98 -36.57
C ASP A 324 4.01 -30.51 -37.53
N ALA A 325 2.83 -29.87 -37.53
CA ALA A 325 1.76 -30.09 -38.49
C ALA A 325 1.53 -28.92 -39.46
N ASP A 326 2.32 -27.85 -39.41
CA ASP A 326 2.09 -26.66 -40.24
C ASP A 326 2.07 -26.95 -41.73
N TRP A 327 3.00 -27.81 -42.19
CA TRP A 327 3.13 -28.18 -43.59
C TRP A 327 2.01 -29.11 -44.08
N THR A 328 1.22 -29.69 -43.18
CA THR A 328 0.11 -30.58 -43.54
C THR A 328 -1.16 -29.82 -43.91
N VAL A 329 -1.24 -28.54 -43.54
CA VAL A 329 -2.42 -27.69 -43.75
C VAL A 329 -2.18 -26.56 -44.74
N THR A 330 -0.94 -26.37 -45.20
CA THR A 330 -0.59 -25.37 -46.20
C THR A 330 -0.81 -25.88 -47.62
N ASP A 331 -1.07 -24.95 -48.55
CA ASP A 331 -1.06 -25.23 -49.98
C ASP A 331 0.37 -25.38 -50.54
N SER A 332 0.47 -25.52 -51.88
CA SER A 332 1.75 -25.65 -52.59
C SER A 332 2.67 -24.44 -52.50
N GLU A 333 2.15 -23.28 -52.09
CA GLU A 333 2.90 -22.04 -51.89
C GLU A 333 3.19 -21.77 -50.40
N ASN A 334 3.00 -22.79 -49.54
CA ASN A 334 3.14 -22.70 -48.10
C ASN A 334 2.17 -21.69 -47.43
N LYS A 335 0.99 -21.48 -48.01
CA LYS A 335 -0.03 -20.57 -47.51
C LYS A 335 -1.17 -21.31 -46.84
N VAL A 336 -1.78 -20.68 -45.84
CA VAL A 336 -2.98 -21.15 -45.15
C VAL A 336 -3.88 -19.96 -44.81
N LEU A 337 -5.19 -20.15 -44.88
CA LEU A 337 -6.14 -19.13 -44.45
C LEU A 337 -6.37 -19.19 -42.94
N VAL A 338 -6.36 -18.03 -42.28
CA VAL A 338 -6.48 -17.92 -40.82
C VAL A 338 -7.44 -16.79 -40.39
N PRO A 339 -8.03 -16.88 -39.19
CA PRO A 339 -8.07 -18.04 -38.29
C PRO A 339 -8.89 -19.21 -38.87
N PRO A 340 -8.67 -20.47 -38.43
CA PRO A 340 -9.37 -21.64 -38.97
C PRO A 340 -10.90 -21.58 -38.88
N GLU A 341 -11.44 -21.00 -37.80
CA GLU A 341 -12.89 -20.91 -37.57
C GLU A 341 -13.59 -19.91 -38.48
N ALA A 342 -12.88 -18.83 -38.83
CA ALA A 342 -13.39 -17.73 -39.65
C ALA A 342 -12.26 -17.12 -40.49
N PRO A 343 -11.87 -17.78 -41.60
CA PRO A 343 -10.84 -17.31 -42.51
C PRO A 343 -11.00 -15.84 -42.90
N SER A 344 -9.99 -15.03 -42.63
CA SER A 344 -10.07 -13.56 -42.80
C SER A 344 -8.83 -12.94 -43.44
N TYR A 345 -7.67 -13.59 -43.33
CA TYR A 345 -6.43 -13.20 -43.99
C TYR A 345 -5.55 -14.44 -44.28
N THR A 346 -4.49 -14.25 -45.06
CA THR A 346 -3.57 -15.33 -45.46
C THR A 346 -2.32 -15.30 -44.58
N LEU A 347 -1.89 -16.48 -44.11
CA LEU A 347 -0.60 -16.71 -43.48
C LEU A 347 0.28 -17.51 -44.45
N LYS A 348 1.45 -16.98 -44.82
CA LYS A 348 2.51 -17.70 -45.55
C LYS A 348 3.60 -18.12 -44.58
N ARG A 349 3.96 -19.40 -44.61
CA ARG A 349 5.00 -19.97 -43.76
C ARG A 349 6.30 -20.11 -44.53
N ILE A 350 7.39 -19.74 -43.88
CA ILE A 350 8.76 -19.96 -44.37
C ILE A 350 9.36 -21.08 -43.54
N SER A 351 9.90 -22.10 -44.22
CA SER A 351 10.59 -23.20 -43.56
C SER A 351 12.00 -22.77 -43.21
N LEU A 352 12.44 -23.09 -41.99
CA LEU A 352 13.83 -22.99 -41.60
C LEU A 352 14.39 -24.40 -41.37
N SER A 353 15.61 -24.66 -41.82
CA SER A 353 16.35 -25.86 -41.42
C SER A 353 16.69 -25.77 -39.93
N LYS A 354 17.08 -26.90 -39.33
CA LYS A 354 17.51 -26.90 -37.92
C LYS A 354 18.74 -26.04 -37.71
N GLU A 355 19.67 -26.07 -38.66
CA GLU A 355 20.88 -25.25 -38.65
C GLU A 355 20.55 -23.77 -38.80
N GLU A 356 19.60 -23.42 -39.67
CA GLU A 356 19.09 -22.06 -39.80
C GLU A 356 18.44 -21.61 -38.48
N GLU A 357 17.55 -22.40 -37.88
CA GLU A 357 16.90 -22.07 -36.61
C GLU A 357 17.92 -21.88 -35.47
N GLU A 358 18.92 -22.77 -35.38
CA GLU A 358 19.97 -22.68 -34.38
C GLU A 358 20.80 -21.41 -34.52
N GLY A 359 21.32 -21.11 -35.71
CA GLY A 359 22.18 -19.94 -35.91
C GLY A 359 21.42 -18.61 -35.90
N TYR A 360 20.24 -18.55 -36.50
CA TYR A 360 19.46 -17.31 -36.60
C TYR A 360 18.65 -17.01 -35.35
N TYR A 361 17.87 -17.98 -34.85
CA TYR A 361 16.93 -17.73 -33.76
C TYR A 361 17.60 -17.90 -32.40
N TYR A 362 18.22 -19.05 -32.13
CA TYR A 362 18.87 -19.29 -30.84
C TYR A 362 20.18 -18.49 -30.71
N GLY A 363 21.08 -18.59 -31.69
CA GLY A 363 22.36 -17.87 -31.71
C GLY A 363 22.20 -16.35 -31.85
N PHE A 364 22.14 -15.82 -33.08
CA PHE A 364 22.27 -14.38 -33.26
C PHE A 364 21.11 -13.58 -32.65
N SER A 365 19.87 -14.01 -32.84
CA SER A 365 18.72 -13.26 -32.31
C SER A 365 18.68 -13.28 -30.78
N ASN A 366 18.80 -14.46 -30.14
CA ASN A 366 18.55 -14.61 -28.71
C ASN A 366 19.81 -14.67 -27.83
N GLU A 367 20.97 -15.10 -28.33
CA GLU A 367 22.24 -15.04 -27.59
C GLU A 367 23.05 -13.76 -27.87
N ALA A 368 22.84 -13.10 -29.02
CA ALA A 368 23.51 -11.83 -29.34
C ALA A 368 22.62 -10.61 -29.14
N LEU A 369 21.58 -10.44 -29.97
CA LEU A 369 20.79 -9.20 -30.02
C LEU A 369 19.91 -9.00 -28.78
N TRP A 370 19.20 -10.03 -28.33
CA TRP A 370 18.32 -9.94 -27.19
C TRP A 370 19.03 -9.47 -25.89
N PRO A 371 20.14 -10.10 -25.44
CA PRO A 371 20.86 -9.67 -24.24
C PRO A 371 21.54 -8.31 -24.43
N LEU A 372 22.02 -8.01 -25.65
CA LEU A 372 22.59 -6.70 -25.98
C LEU A 372 21.55 -5.58 -25.78
N CYS A 373 20.34 -5.77 -26.29
CA CYS A 373 19.28 -4.76 -26.25
C CYS A 373 18.66 -4.58 -24.87
N HIS A 374 18.58 -5.66 -24.09
CA HIS A 374 18.04 -5.63 -22.73
C HIS A 374 19.08 -5.28 -21.65
N LEU A 375 20.35 -5.10 -22.04
CA LEU A 375 21.47 -4.85 -21.12
C LEU A 375 21.49 -5.88 -19.98
N THR A 376 21.32 -7.15 -20.32
CA THR A 376 21.20 -8.21 -19.31
C THR A 376 22.54 -8.48 -18.63
N HIS A 377 22.50 -9.18 -17.49
CA HIS A 377 23.71 -9.61 -16.79
C HIS A 377 24.47 -10.70 -17.56
N HIS A 378 23.78 -11.42 -18.46
CA HIS A 378 24.41 -12.34 -19.38
C HIS A 378 25.05 -11.56 -20.53
N ARG A 379 26.32 -11.85 -20.83
CA ARG A 379 27.04 -11.15 -21.89
C ARG A 379 26.50 -11.62 -23.25
N PRO A 380 26.25 -10.70 -24.20
CA PRO A 380 25.91 -11.10 -25.56
C PRO A 380 27.07 -11.89 -26.18
N LEU A 381 26.75 -13.00 -26.84
CA LEU A 381 27.71 -13.82 -27.57
C LEU A 381 27.63 -13.50 -29.06
N PHE A 382 28.77 -13.14 -29.65
CA PHE A 382 28.86 -12.75 -31.06
C PHE A 382 29.68 -13.78 -31.82
N GLU A 383 29.03 -14.81 -32.35
CA GLU A 383 29.67 -15.83 -33.17
C GLU A 383 29.49 -15.54 -34.67
N GLU A 384 30.57 -15.61 -35.44
CA GLU A 384 30.55 -15.26 -36.87
C GLU A 384 29.65 -16.19 -37.69
N LYS A 385 29.62 -17.49 -37.37
CA LYS A 385 28.72 -18.46 -38.02
C LYS A 385 27.25 -18.08 -37.85
N ASP A 386 26.85 -17.60 -36.68
CA ASP A 386 25.46 -17.25 -36.38
C ASP A 386 25.06 -15.97 -37.12
N TRP A 387 26.00 -15.02 -37.24
CA TRP A 387 25.81 -13.84 -38.08
C TRP A 387 25.60 -14.19 -39.55
N ILE A 388 26.40 -15.11 -40.10
CA ILE A 388 26.25 -15.56 -41.50
C ILE A 388 24.85 -16.17 -41.69
N ILE A 389 24.44 -17.08 -40.82
CA ILE A 389 23.11 -17.70 -40.86
C ILE A 389 22.00 -16.65 -40.71
N TYR A 390 22.17 -15.69 -39.79
CA TYR A 390 21.21 -14.60 -39.60
C TYR A 390 21.03 -13.76 -40.88
N ASN A 391 22.12 -13.48 -41.59
CA ASN A 391 22.09 -12.79 -42.88
C ASN A 391 21.35 -13.60 -43.94
N GLU A 392 21.67 -14.90 -44.06
CA GLU A 392 21.05 -15.82 -45.01
C GLU A 392 19.54 -15.95 -44.78
N VAL A 393 19.11 -16.12 -43.53
CA VAL A 393 17.69 -16.17 -43.16
C VAL A 393 17.00 -14.84 -43.49
N ASN A 394 17.60 -13.70 -43.18
CA ASN A 394 17.03 -12.39 -43.56
C ASN A 394 16.89 -12.26 -45.09
N ARG A 395 17.85 -12.73 -45.89
CA ARG A 395 17.75 -12.75 -47.36
C ARG A 395 16.67 -13.70 -47.88
N LYS A 396 16.56 -14.88 -47.27
CA LYS A 396 15.52 -15.86 -47.57
C LYS A 396 14.13 -15.28 -47.36
N PHE A 397 13.90 -14.62 -46.23
CA PHE A 397 12.66 -13.88 -45.97
C PHE A 397 12.43 -12.77 -47.01
N ALA A 398 13.45 -11.97 -47.32
CA ALA A 398 13.33 -10.88 -48.30
C ALA A 398 12.81 -11.39 -49.65
N LYS A 399 13.38 -12.50 -50.14
CA LYS A 399 12.96 -13.14 -51.39
C LYS A 399 11.50 -13.58 -51.34
N GLU A 400 11.12 -14.32 -50.30
CA GLU A 400 9.76 -14.82 -50.13
C GLU A 400 8.71 -13.71 -50.00
N ILE A 401 9.08 -12.54 -49.47
CA ILE A 401 8.20 -11.36 -49.38
C ILE A 401 8.06 -10.69 -50.74
N VAL A 402 9.15 -10.53 -51.48
CA VAL A 402 9.16 -9.88 -52.79
C VAL A 402 8.32 -10.66 -53.79
N ASP A 403 8.36 -11.98 -53.73
CA ASP A 403 7.55 -12.86 -54.57
C ASP A 403 6.03 -12.70 -54.33
N GLU A 404 5.62 -12.14 -53.19
CA GLU A 404 4.21 -11.86 -52.84
C GLU A 404 3.79 -10.42 -53.15
N CYS A 405 4.70 -9.60 -53.67
CA CYS A 405 4.47 -8.18 -53.89
C CYS A 405 3.96 -7.89 -55.31
N ASP A 406 2.73 -8.29 -55.63
CA ASP A 406 2.16 -8.16 -56.99
C ASP A 406 1.83 -6.72 -57.44
N LYS A 407 1.82 -5.76 -56.51
CA LYS A 407 1.38 -4.37 -56.76
C LYS A 407 2.52 -3.37 -56.64
N GLU A 408 2.35 -2.21 -57.26
CA GLU A 408 3.25 -1.06 -57.07
C GLU A 408 3.21 -0.57 -55.62
N LYS A 409 4.39 -0.21 -55.08
CA LYS A 409 4.56 0.36 -53.74
C LYS A 409 3.87 -0.46 -52.62
N PRO A 410 4.22 -1.75 -52.46
CA PRO A 410 3.65 -2.60 -51.41
C PRO A 410 3.97 -2.04 -50.02
N PHE A 411 3.05 -2.19 -49.07
CA PHE A 411 3.29 -1.84 -47.67
C PHE A 411 3.77 -3.08 -46.92
N ILE A 412 5.01 -3.04 -46.47
CA ILE A 412 5.64 -4.14 -45.74
C ILE A 412 5.99 -3.63 -44.34
N LEU A 413 5.43 -4.28 -43.32
CA LEU A 413 5.66 -3.94 -41.94
C LEU A 413 6.44 -5.09 -41.26
N VAL A 414 7.76 -4.90 -41.20
CA VAL A 414 8.71 -5.82 -40.57
C VAL A 414 8.65 -5.65 -39.06
N GLN A 415 8.63 -6.77 -38.35
CA GLN A 415 8.54 -6.81 -36.89
C GLN A 415 9.82 -7.34 -36.26
N ASP A 416 10.36 -6.52 -35.38
CA ASP A 416 11.27 -6.87 -34.30
C ASP A 416 12.72 -7.21 -34.69
N TYR A 417 13.54 -7.44 -33.66
CA TYR A 417 14.99 -7.62 -33.73
C TYR A 417 15.48 -8.82 -34.55
N HIS A 418 14.59 -9.75 -34.87
CA HIS A 418 14.92 -10.89 -35.72
C HIS A 418 15.23 -10.48 -37.18
N PHE A 419 14.79 -9.28 -37.60
CA PHE A 419 14.84 -8.86 -38.99
C PHE A 419 15.50 -7.50 -39.19
N THR A 420 16.66 -7.28 -38.57
CA THR A 420 17.40 -6.00 -38.69
C THR A 420 17.86 -5.71 -40.12
N LEU A 421 18.18 -6.75 -40.91
CA LEU A 421 18.71 -6.61 -42.27
C LEU A 421 17.64 -6.68 -43.35
N LEU A 422 16.46 -7.17 -42.98
CA LEU A 422 15.37 -7.41 -43.91
C LEU A 422 14.91 -6.16 -44.67
N PRO A 423 14.78 -4.96 -44.07
CA PRO A 423 14.37 -3.78 -44.81
C PRO A 423 15.29 -3.43 -45.98
N LYS A 424 16.61 -3.43 -45.75
CA LYS A 424 17.63 -3.25 -46.79
C LYS A 424 17.49 -4.29 -47.91
N PHE A 425 17.41 -5.58 -47.56
CA PHE A 425 17.27 -6.62 -48.57
C PHE A 425 15.99 -6.52 -49.38
N ILE A 426 14.86 -6.18 -48.75
CA ILE A 426 13.61 -5.90 -49.49
C ILE A 426 13.82 -4.75 -50.48
N LYS A 427 14.47 -3.66 -50.04
CA LYS A 427 14.72 -2.47 -50.85
C LYS A 427 15.68 -2.72 -52.02
N GLU A 428 16.62 -3.65 -51.88
CA GLU A 428 17.50 -4.09 -52.98
C GLU A 428 16.69 -4.71 -54.14
N TYR A 429 15.67 -5.51 -53.84
CA TYR A 429 14.79 -6.10 -54.86
C TYR A 429 13.63 -5.19 -55.28
N ARG A 430 13.08 -4.42 -54.34
CA ARG A 430 11.89 -3.56 -54.51
C ARG A 430 12.14 -2.17 -53.93
N PRO A 431 12.85 -1.30 -54.65
CA PRO A 431 13.13 0.07 -54.20
C PRO A 431 11.86 0.89 -53.92
N ASP A 432 10.78 0.59 -54.65
CA ASP A 432 9.47 1.22 -54.55
C ASP A 432 8.66 0.81 -53.31
N ALA A 433 9.02 -0.29 -52.64
CA ALA A 433 8.31 -0.78 -51.47
C ALA A 433 8.31 0.25 -50.33
N ILE A 434 7.19 0.39 -49.63
CA ILE A 434 7.11 1.17 -48.40
C ILE A 434 7.34 0.20 -47.25
N VAL A 435 8.56 0.22 -46.72
CA VAL A 435 8.98 -0.68 -45.64
C VAL A 435 9.00 0.09 -44.32
N GLY A 436 8.26 -0.41 -43.34
CA GLY A 436 8.35 0.05 -41.95
C GLY A 436 8.92 -1.07 -41.09
N LEU A 437 9.86 -0.73 -40.21
CA LEU A 437 10.36 -1.62 -39.16
C LEU A 437 9.81 -1.15 -37.81
N PHE A 438 9.15 -2.04 -37.08
CA PHE A 438 8.72 -1.78 -35.70
C PHE A 438 9.53 -2.64 -34.73
N TRP A 439 10.15 -1.99 -33.75
CA TRP A 439 11.05 -2.60 -32.77
C TRP A 439 10.31 -2.82 -31.44
N HIS A 440 10.15 -4.07 -30.99
CA HIS A 440 9.31 -4.39 -29.82
C HIS A 440 10.07 -4.42 -28.51
N ILE A 441 11.39 -4.58 -28.57
CA ILE A 441 12.28 -4.62 -27.39
C ILE A 441 12.91 -3.24 -27.14
N PRO A 442 13.62 -3.01 -26.02
CA PRO A 442 14.37 -1.77 -25.84
C PRO A 442 15.46 -1.62 -26.91
N TRP A 443 15.85 -0.38 -27.23
CA TRP A 443 17.05 -0.12 -28.02
C TRP A 443 18.23 0.13 -27.06
N PRO A 444 19.40 -0.50 -27.26
CA PRO A 444 20.56 -0.29 -26.39
C PRO A 444 21.09 1.14 -26.48
N ASN A 445 21.73 1.62 -25.41
CA ASN A 445 22.46 2.88 -25.48
C ASN A 445 23.67 2.76 -26.45
N PRO A 446 24.18 3.89 -26.99
CA PRO A 446 25.25 3.85 -27.98
C PRO A 446 26.50 3.11 -27.49
N GLU A 447 26.85 3.23 -26.21
CA GLU A 447 28.02 2.59 -25.61
C GLU A 447 27.90 1.06 -25.60
N ALA A 448 26.73 0.53 -25.24
CA ALA A 448 26.49 -0.92 -25.26
C ALA A 448 26.43 -1.44 -26.71
N PHE A 449 25.74 -0.72 -27.61
CA PHE A 449 25.62 -1.14 -29.00
C PHE A 449 26.98 -1.21 -29.72
N GLN A 450 27.97 -0.41 -29.28
CA GLN A 450 29.32 -0.42 -29.85
C GLN A 450 30.05 -1.76 -29.73
N VAL A 451 29.64 -2.62 -28.79
CA VAL A 451 30.24 -3.95 -28.58
C VAL A 451 29.88 -4.92 -29.70
N CYS A 452 28.77 -4.71 -30.42
CA CYS A 452 28.39 -5.57 -31.53
C CYS A 452 29.34 -5.39 -32.73
N PRO A 453 29.99 -6.46 -33.22
CA PRO A 453 30.91 -6.38 -34.36
C PRO A 453 30.23 -5.87 -35.65
N TRP A 454 28.96 -6.24 -35.85
CA TRP A 454 28.17 -5.94 -37.06
C TRP A 454 27.21 -4.77 -36.86
N LYS A 455 27.48 -3.88 -35.90
CA LYS A 455 26.64 -2.71 -35.58
C LYS A 455 26.32 -1.84 -36.79
N ARG A 456 27.27 -1.68 -37.72
CA ARG A 456 27.08 -0.85 -38.91
C ARG A 456 26.13 -1.54 -39.88
N GLU A 457 26.35 -2.82 -40.15
CA GLU A 457 25.53 -3.63 -41.03
C GLU A 457 24.08 -3.72 -40.52
N ILE A 458 23.88 -3.84 -39.21
CA ILE A 458 22.56 -3.78 -38.57
C ILE A 458 21.88 -2.43 -38.81
N LEU A 459 22.57 -1.31 -38.55
CA LEU A 459 22.01 0.02 -38.73
C LEU A 459 21.68 0.30 -40.20
N GLU A 460 22.59 -0.03 -41.11
CA GLU A 460 22.36 0.05 -42.56
C GLU A 460 21.24 -0.89 -43.02
N GLY A 461 21.04 -2.01 -42.33
CA GLY A 461 19.94 -2.93 -42.59
C GLY A 461 18.57 -2.34 -42.32
N MET A 462 18.48 -1.50 -41.28
CA MET A 462 17.26 -0.89 -40.79
C MET A 462 16.90 0.44 -41.48
N LEU A 463 17.92 1.19 -41.92
CA LEU A 463 17.80 2.50 -42.59
C LEU A 463 17.58 2.34 -44.10
#